data_AF-M0DSN2-F1
#
_entry.id   AF-M0DSN2-F1
#
_cell.length_a   1.000
_cell.length_b   1.000
_cell.length_c   1.000
_cell.angle_alpha   90.00
_cell.angle_beta   90.00
_cell.angle_gamma   90.00
#
_symmetry.space_group_name_H-M   'P 1'
#
loop_
_entity.id
_entity.type
_entity.pdbx_description
1 polymer ?
#
loop_
_entity_poly.entity_id
_entity_poly.type
_entity_poly.pdbx_seq_one_letter_code
_entity_poly.pdbx_strand_id
1 'polypeptide(L)'
;MVVEAVVVSIILGKLVPALVEAGLLPKYVFSLFMVVSIFGTVMMIGNAKYWSFGYLAGVCLAIPFGLGAFLQTGILSLSDYLLLGLTVVGSIALKVKIHTT
;
A
#
# COMPACT_ATOMS: atom_id res chain seq x y z
N MET A 1 11.63 2.10 -13.95
CA MET A 1 10.21 2.37 -13.67
C MET A 1 9.26 1.32 -14.23
N VAL A 2 9.20 1.08 -15.55
CA VAL A 2 8.25 0.09 -16.12
C VAL A 2 8.57 -1.34 -15.67
N VAL A 3 9.84 -1.76 -15.72
CA VAL A 3 10.25 -3.11 -15.30
C VAL A 3 9.98 -3.35 -13.82
N GLU A 4 10.29 -2.38 -12.94
CA GLU A 4 10.00 -2.49 -11.51
C GLU A 4 8.49 -2.54 -11.24
N ALA A 5 7.68 -1.73 -11.92
CA ALA A 5 6.23 -1.78 -11.79
C ALA A 5 5.65 -3.12 -12.26
N VAL A 6 6.21 -3.72 -13.31
CA VAL A 6 5.85 -5.07 -13.77
C VAL A 6 6.24 -6.13 -12.75
N VAL A 7 7.45 -6.07 -12.18
CA VAL A 7 7.89 -7.01 -11.15
C VAL A 7 7.01 -6.89 -9.90
N VAL A 8 6.75 -5.68 -9.43
CA VAL A 8 5.89 -5.42 -8.26
C VAL A 8 4.46 -5.91 -8.50
N SER A 9 3.89 -5.66 -9.68
CA SER A 9 2.53 -6.12 -10.00
C SER A 9 2.43 -7.65 -10.07
N ILE A 10 3.46 -8.35 -10.55
CA ILE A 10 3.52 -9.82 -10.50
C ILE A 10 3.63 -10.33 -9.07
N ILE A 11 4.49 -9.72 -8.25
CA ILE A 11 4.65 -10.11 -6.84
C ILE A 11 3.34 -9.92 -6.07
N LEU A 12 2.74 -8.73 -6.15
CA LEU A 12 1.51 -8.41 -5.41
C LEU A 12 0.27 -9.10 -5.99
N GLY A 13 0.22 -9.31 -7.31
CA GLY A 13 -0.95 -9.87 -7.98
C GLY A 13 -0.96 -11.38 -8.12
N LYS A 14 0.19 -12.06 -8.05
CA LYS A 14 0.29 -13.53 -8.19
C LYS A 14 1.00 -14.19 -7.01
N LEU A 15 2.16 -13.69 -6.60
CA LEU A 15 2.97 -14.37 -5.59
C LEU A 15 2.35 -14.24 -4.19
N VAL A 16 1.99 -13.03 -3.77
CA VAL A 16 1.31 -12.78 -2.49
C VAL A 16 0.01 -13.59 -2.35
N PRO A 17 -0.93 -13.59 -3.32
CA PRO A 17 -2.12 -14.43 -3.23
C PRO A 17 -1.78 -15.92 -3.09
N ALA A 18 -0.85 -16.44 -3.89
CA ALA A 18 -0.44 -17.84 -3.81
C ALA A 18 0.16 -18.20 -2.44
N LEU A 19 0.93 -17.29 -1.82
CA LEU A 19 1.48 -17.48 -0.48
C LEU A 19 0.40 -17.45 0.61
N VAL A 20 -0.62 -16.60 0.44
CA VAL A 20 -1.77 -16.53 1.33
C VAL A 20 -2.62 -17.80 1.23
N GLU A 21 -2.90 -18.28 0.02
CA GLU A 21 -3.64 -19.53 -0.22
C GLU A 21 -2.89 -20.76 0.29
N ALA A 22 -1.56 -20.79 0.15
CA ALA A 22 -0.70 -21.84 0.69
C ALA A 22 -0.57 -21.80 2.22
N GLY A 23 -1.16 -20.81 2.90
CA GLY A 23 -1.07 -20.64 4.36
C GLY A 23 0.31 -20.19 4.86
N LEU A 24 1.23 -19.84 3.95
CA LEU A 24 2.59 -19.40 4.27
C LEU A 24 2.64 -17.92 4.68
N LEU A 25 1.64 -17.13 4.27
CA LEU A 25 1.52 -15.73 4.61
C LEU A 25 0.16 -15.45 5.26
N PRO A 26 0.11 -15.13 6.57
CA PRO A 26 -1.14 -14.73 7.21
C PRO A 26 -1.65 -13.42 6.59
N LYS A 27 -2.93 -13.37 6.16
CA LYS A 27 -3.53 -12.18 5.51
C LYS A 27 -3.31 -10.88 6.29
N TYR A 28 -3.46 -10.94 7.61
CA TYR A 28 -3.30 -9.76 8.47
C TYR A 28 -1.89 -9.18 8.47
N VAL A 29 -0.87 -10.02 8.30
CA VAL A 29 0.54 -9.57 8.24
C VAL A 29 0.76 -8.75 6.98
N PHE A 30 0.14 -9.15 5.86
CA PHE A 30 0.19 -8.39 4.62
C PHE A 30 -0.51 -7.03 4.74
N SER A 31 -1.72 -6.99 5.31
CA SER A 31 -2.43 -5.74 5.58
C SER A 31 -1.61 -4.81 6.49
N LEU A 32 -1.02 -5.35 7.56
CA LEU A 32 -0.19 -4.56 8.48
C LEU A 32 1.06 -4.01 7.80
N PHE A 33 1.72 -4.82 6.96
CA PHE A 33 2.89 -4.40 6.19
C PHE A 33 2.54 -3.23 5.25
N MET A 34 1.37 -3.28 4.60
CA MET A 34 0.88 -2.21 3.75
C MET A 34 0.62 -0.91 4.55
N VAL A 35 0.02 -1.00 5.74
CA VAL A 35 -0.19 0.15 6.64
C VAL A 35 1.14 0.81 7.00
N VAL A 36 2.10 0.02 7.48
CA VAL A 36 3.43 0.53 7.88
C VAL A 36 4.15 1.15 6.68
N SER A 37 4.06 0.52 5.51
CA SER A 37 4.65 1.04 4.27
C SER A 37 4.07 2.39 3.86
N ILE A 38 2.74 2.54 3.93
CA ILE A 38 2.04 3.81 3.65
C ILE A 38 2.51 4.89 4.62
N PHE A 39 2.42 4.62 5.91
CA PHE A 39 2.78 5.57 6.95
C PHE A 39 4.24 6.01 6.81
N GLY A 40 5.17 5.05 6.66
CA GLY A 40 6.59 5.32 6.47
C GLY A 40 6.87 6.16 5.22
N THR A 41 6.23 5.83 4.10
CA THR A 41 6.37 6.58 2.84
C THR A 41 5.94 8.04 2.99
N VAL A 42 4.78 8.27 3.63
CA VAL A 42 4.28 9.62 3.88
C VAL A 42 5.21 10.40 4.81
N MET A 43 5.71 9.76 5.87
CA MET A 43 6.60 10.44 6.82
C MET A 43 7.95 10.79 6.20
N MET A 44 8.50 9.93 5.35
CA MET A 44 9.79 10.11 4.68
C MET A 44 9.74 11.00 3.43
N ILE A 45 8.57 11.44 2.99
CA ILE A 45 8.41 12.17 1.72
C ILE A 45 9.26 13.44 1.62
N GLY A 46 9.52 14.13 2.73
CA GLY A 46 10.38 15.32 2.77
C GLY A 46 11.88 15.00 2.67
N ASN A 47 12.29 13.77 3.02
CA ASN A 47 13.70 13.35 3.01
C ASN A 47 14.08 12.65 1.69
N ALA A 48 13.11 12.01 1.03
CA ALA A 48 13.30 11.29 -0.21
C ALA A 48 12.85 12.13 -1.40
N LYS A 49 13.80 12.89 -1.99
CA LYS A 49 13.57 13.89 -3.05
C LYS A 49 12.68 13.47 -4.23
N TYR A 50 12.62 12.17 -4.58
CA TYR A 50 11.85 11.66 -5.73
C TYR A 50 11.18 10.30 -5.50
N TRP A 51 11.77 9.44 -4.66
CA TRP A 51 11.30 8.06 -4.47
C TRP A 51 9.98 7.96 -3.69
N SER A 52 9.83 8.73 -2.61
CA SER A 52 8.63 8.63 -1.77
C SER A 52 7.38 9.23 -2.41
N PHE A 53 7.52 10.22 -3.30
CA PHE A 53 6.37 10.79 -3.99
C PHE A 53 5.81 9.84 -5.04
N GLY A 54 6.68 9.16 -5.80
CA GLY A 54 6.28 8.13 -6.76
C GLY A 54 5.67 6.90 -6.08
N TYR A 55 6.22 6.46 -4.95
CA TYR A 55 5.63 5.38 -4.15
C TYR A 55 4.30 5.80 -3.54
N LEU A 56 4.18 7.01 -2.99
CA LEU A 56 2.92 7.50 -2.43
C LEU A 56 1.85 7.63 -3.50
N ALA A 57 2.17 8.22 -4.65
CA ALA A 57 1.27 8.29 -5.80
C ALA A 57 0.89 6.88 -6.28
N GLY A 58 1.87 5.98 -6.37
CA GLY A 58 1.67 4.57 -6.69
C GLY A 58 0.68 3.89 -5.72
N VAL A 59 0.81 4.10 -4.41
CA VAL A 59 -0.11 3.54 -3.43
C VAL A 59 -1.50 4.20 -3.51
N CYS A 60 -1.56 5.53 -3.59
CA CYS A 60 -2.81 6.27 -3.72
C CYS A 60 -3.58 5.94 -5.00
N LEU A 61 -2.90 5.58 -6.09
CA LEU A 61 -3.51 5.12 -7.34
C LEU A 61 -3.76 3.60 -7.34
N ALA A 62 -2.90 2.79 -6.71
CA ALA A 62 -3.08 1.35 -6.62
C ALA A 62 -4.28 0.96 -5.76
N ILE A 63 -4.66 1.76 -4.76
CA ILE A 63 -5.86 1.52 -3.96
C ILE A 63 -7.15 1.57 -4.82
N PRO A 64 -7.46 2.64 -5.56
CA PRO A 64 -8.66 2.71 -6.42
C PRO A 64 -8.58 1.85 -7.69
N PHE A 65 -7.40 1.67 -8.30
CA PHE A 65 -7.26 0.86 -9.53
C PHE A 65 -7.06 -0.64 -9.25
N GLY A 66 -6.46 -1.01 -8.12
CA GLY A 66 -6.32 -2.39 -7.66
C GLY A 66 -7.57 -2.93 -6.94
N LEU A 67 -8.54 -2.05 -6.64
CA LEU A 67 -9.76 -2.34 -5.88
C LEU A 67 -10.52 -3.55 -6.42
N GLY A 68 -10.72 -3.61 -7.74
CA GLY A 68 -11.39 -4.75 -8.38
C GLY A 68 -10.60 -6.06 -8.28
N ALA A 69 -9.29 -6.02 -8.54
CA ALA A 69 -8.44 -7.21 -8.56
C ALA A 69 -8.19 -7.81 -7.17
N PHE A 70 -8.00 -6.96 -6.16
CA PHE A 70 -7.77 -7.40 -4.78
C PHE A 70 -9.04 -7.90 -4.09
N LEU A 71 -10.22 -7.36 -4.44
CA LEU A 71 -11.51 -7.90 -3.97
C LEU A 71 -11.82 -9.25 -4.63
N GLN A 72 -11.54 -9.41 -5.93
CA GLN A 72 -11.77 -10.67 -6.64
C GLN A 72 -10.85 -11.81 -6.18
N THR A 73 -9.63 -11.49 -5.77
CA THR A 73 -8.66 -12.47 -5.24
C THR A 73 -8.88 -12.79 -3.76
N GLY A 74 -9.78 -12.06 -3.08
CA GLY A 74 -10.07 -12.23 -1.65
C GLY A 74 -8.88 -11.95 -0.72
N ILE A 75 -7.78 -11.39 -1.23
CA ILE A 75 -6.57 -11.09 -0.46
C ILE A 75 -6.84 -9.97 0.54
N LEU A 76 -7.58 -8.94 0.10
CA LEU A 76 -7.97 -7.80 0.92
C LEU A 76 -9.49 -7.80 1.08
N SER A 77 -9.94 -7.72 2.32
CA SER A 77 -11.35 -7.52 2.66
C SER A 77 -11.75 -6.05 2.51
N LEU A 78 -13.05 -5.78 2.49
CA LEU A 78 -13.56 -4.41 2.51
C LEU A 78 -13.06 -3.62 3.73
N SER A 79 -12.90 -4.29 4.88
CA SER A 79 -12.31 -3.71 6.10
C SER A 79 -10.84 -3.33 5.91
N ASP A 80 -10.05 -4.16 5.24
CA ASP A 80 -8.65 -3.81 4.96
C ASP A 80 -8.56 -2.58 4.06
N TYR A 81 -9.48 -2.44 3.11
CA TYR A 81 -9.58 -1.25 2.26
C TYR A 81 -9.84 0.03 3.02
N LEU A 82 -10.82 0.02 3.93
CA LEU A 82 -11.10 1.16 4.80
C LEU A 82 -9.89 1.50 5.66
N LEU A 83 -9.23 0.48 6.20
CA LEU A 83 -8.03 0.65 7.03
C LEU A 83 -6.87 1.27 6.25
N LEU A 84 -6.60 0.80 5.02
CA LEU A 84 -5.57 1.36 4.15
C LEU A 84 -5.91 2.80 3.73
N GLY A 85 -7.16 3.06 3.34
CA GLY A 85 -7.62 4.41 2.97
C GLY A 85 -7.51 5.40 4.13
N LEU A 86 -7.96 5.02 5.33
CA LEU A 86 -7.80 5.82 6.55
C LEU A 86 -6.33 6.03 6.91
N THR A 87 -5.48 5.02 6.71
CA THR A 87 -4.04 5.16 6.94
C THR A 87 -3.43 6.19 6.02
N VAL A 88 -3.78 6.19 4.72
CA VAL A 88 -3.31 7.21 3.77
C VAL A 88 -3.72 8.61 4.22
N VAL A 89 -5.03 8.82 4.44
CA VAL A 89 -5.57 10.14 4.81
C VAL A 89 -5.01 10.61 6.15
N GLY A 90 -5.00 9.72 7.16
CA GLY A 90 -4.50 10.01 8.50
C GLY A 90 -3.00 10.33 8.51
N SER A 91 -2.20 9.57 7.75
CA SER A 91 -0.76 9.82 7.65
C SER A 91 -0.47 11.18 7.00
N ILE A 92 -1.22 11.53 5.93
CA ILE A 92 -1.08 12.82 5.25
C ILE A 92 -1.48 13.96 6.19
N ALA A 93 -2.64 13.85 6.84
CA ALA A 93 -3.12 14.86 7.78
C ALA A 93 -2.12 15.09 8.93
N LEU A 94 -1.55 14.00 9.46
CA LEU A 94 -0.55 14.06 10.52
C LEU A 94 0.76 14.69 10.04
N LYS A 95 1.22 14.35 8.83
CA LYS A 95 2.41 14.96 8.22
C LYS A 95 2.23 16.45 7.98
N VAL A 96 1.08 16.87 7.43
CA VAL A 96 0.74 18.28 7.24
C VAL A 96 0.76 19.01 8.57
N LYS A 97 0.10 18.47 9.60
CA LYS A 97 0.09 19.06 10.94
C LYS A 97 1.49 19.24 11.52
N ILE A 98 2.37 18.23 11.41
CA ILE A 98 3.76 18.31 11.89
C ILE A 98 4.56 19.37 11.13
N HIS A 99 4.28 19.61 9.85
CA HIS A 99 5.03 20.58 9.04
C HIS A 99 4.49 22.02 9.14
N THR A 100 3.24 22.18 9.56
CA THR A 100 2.59 23.50 9.76
C THR A 100 2.79 24.04 11.19
N THR A 101 3.28 23.21 12.11
CA THR A 101 3.62 23.60 13.50
C THR A 101 5.12 23.90 13.59
#